data_AF-A0A371Z4U1-F1
#
_entry.id   AF-A0A371Z4U1-F1
#
_cell.length_a   1.000
_cell.length_b   1.000
_cell.length_c   1.000
_cell.angle_alpha   90.00
_cell.angle_beta   90.00
_cell.angle_gamma   90.00
#
_symmetry.space_group_name_H-M   'P 1'
#
loop_
_entity.id
_entity.type
_entity.pdbx_description
1 polymer ?
#
loop_
_entity_poly.entity_id
_entity_poly.type
_entity_poly.pdbx_seq_one_letter_code
_entity_poly.pdbx_strand_id
1 'polypeptide(L)'
;MAVSSGNAETAVGWTAFDPAWYRARHAAVLDLMDIPTDQLHDFYAEHGVALRHSPNAFFDEEWYLATYPDVARQVAQGTWRSGFDHYLTTGLHTHSPHWLFDEHAYRAAYPDITPAMLAAGGYRNGYDHYLRVGDGEMRSGSCFFDPATYLATLPHGGAEAAARPYADCLLRGMAARPWQGLSAYFDAGWYHDTYPEVQDDVAQGRFASALHHYLCNPTPMAFDPGPFFSESFYAAVNPDVLAAIESGALRNGYAHFLRDGVHEQRKPCSALDLADYMRDPAVQSDIATGRARDGFGHYLTARPDLR
;
A
#
# COMPACT_ATOMS: atom_id res chain seq x y z
N MET A 1 -34.47 -7.82 24.70
CA MET A 1 -33.16 -8.15 25.30
C MET A 1 -32.13 -7.30 24.59
N ALA A 2 -31.43 -6.48 25.37
CA ALA A 2 -30.55 -5.42 24.88
C ALA A 2 -29.34 -6.02 24.14
N VAL A 3 -29.15 -5.63 22.88
CA VAL A 3 -27.90 -5.83 22.17
C VAL A 3 -26.89 -4.88 22.81
N SER A 4 -25.84 -5.46 23.37
CA SER A 4 -24.75 -4.75 24.04
C SER A 4 -24.12 -3.74 23.07
N SER A 5 -24.43 -2.47 23.31
CA SER A 5 -23.67 -1.32 22.85
C SER A 5 -22.32 -1.30 23.59
N GLY A 6 -21.30 -1.91 22.98
CA GLY A 6 -19.95 -2.02 23.55
C GLY A 6 -18.78 -1.98 22.55
N ASN A 7 -19.02 -1.92 21.23
CA ASN A 7 -17.94 -1.97 20.22
C ASN A 7 -17.64 -0.63 19.51
N ALA A 8 -17.98 0.51 20.13
CA ALA A 8 -17.87 1.83 19.50
C ALA A 8 -16.56 2.59 19.80
N GLU A 9 -15.53 1.95 20.35
CA GLU A 9 -14.31 2.65 20.83
C GLU A 9 -13.04 2.39 20.00
N THR A 10 -13.17 1.91 18.75
CA THR A 10 -12.07 1.89 17.76
C THR A 10 -12.58 2.14 16.34
N ALA A 11 -13.39 3.20 16.14
CA ALA A 11 -13.56 3.75 14.80
C ALA A 11 -12.23 4.39 14.43
N VAL A 12 -11.40 3.69 13.64
CA VAL A 12 -10.13 4.24 13.14
C VAL A 12 -10.46 5.60 12.53
N GLY A 13 -9.88 6.67 13.08
CA GLY A 13 -10.19 8.06 12.73
C GLY A 13 -9.74 8.47 11.32
N TRP A 14 -9.72 7.54 10.36
CA TRP A 14 -9.20 7.74 9.01
C TRP A 14 -9.98 8.80 8.23
N THR A 15 -11.23 9.09 8.62
CA THR A 15 -12.06 10.15 8.03
C THR A 15 -11.84 11.54 8.65
N ALA A 16 -10.96 11.68 9.64
CA ALA A 16 -10.78 12.91 10.39
C ALA A 16 -9.31 13.35 10.43
N PHE A 17 -9.09 14.63 10.72
CA PHE A 17 -7.76 15.14 11.06
C PHE A 17 -7.32 14.58 12.42
N ASP A 18 -6.11 14.03 12.48
CA ASP A 18 -5.50 13.54 13.72
C ASP A 18 -4.39 14.51 14.17
N PRO A 19 -4.68 15.42 15.13
CA PRO A 19 -3.70 16.40 15.57
C PRO A 19 -2.48 15.77 16.25
N ALA A 20 -2.65 14.64 16.95
CA ALA A 20 -1.56 13.98 17.66
C ALA A 20 -0.57 13.35 16.67
N TRP A 21 -1.10 12.63 15.67
CA TRP A 21 -0.30 12.09 14.58
C TRP A 21 0.36 13.21 13.76
N TYR A 22 -0.40 14.24 13.40
CA TYR A 22 0.09 15.34 12.58
C TYR A 22 1.25 16.09 13.25
N ARG A 23 1.14 16.35 14.56
CA ARG A 23 2.24 16.95 15.34
C ARG A 23 3.48 16.07 15.32
N ALA A 24 3.33 14.77 15.53
CA ALA A 24 4.46 13.85 15.52
C ALA A 24 5.14 13.78 14.14
N ARG A 25 4.34 13.74 13.06
CA ARG A 25 4.84 13.58 11.69
C ARG A 25 5.52 14.84 11.14
N HIS A 26 5.05 16.02 11.53
CA HIS A 26 5.50 17.31 11.02
C HIS A 26 6.18 18.18 12.11
N ALA A 27 6.73 17.54 13.16
CA ALA A 27 7.35 18.23 14.28
C ALA A 27 8.38 19.28 13.84
N ALA A 28 9.27 18.94 12.89
CA ALA A 28 10.31 19.85 12.43
C ALA A 28 9.78 21.20 11.91
N VAL A 29 8.72 21.21 11.10
CA VAL A 29 8.13 22.45 10.58
C VAL A 29 7.26 23.15 11.63
N LEU A 30 6.52 22.39 12.43
CA LEU A 30 5.64 22.94 13.46
C LEU A 30 6.44 23.58 14.61
N ASP A 31 7.57 22.98 15.00
CA ASP A 31 8.50 23.50 16.00
C ASP A 31 9.22 24.74 15.47
N LEU A 32 9.66 24.71 14.21
CA LEU A 32 10.30 25.87 13.56
C LEU A 32 9.37 27.10 13.52
N MET A 33 8.07 26.88 13.34
CA MET A 33 7.05 27.93 13.25
C MET A 33 6.35 28.21 14.60
N ASP A 34 6.74 27.54 15.67
CA ASP A 34 6.15 27.64 17.01
C ASP A 34 4.61 27.46 17.02
N ILE A 35 4.11 26.51 16.22
CA ILE A 35 2.67 26.26 16.12
C ILE A 35 2.20 25.47 17.36
N PRO A 36 1.26 25.99 18.17
CA PRO A 36 0.76 25.27 19.34
C PRO A 36 -0.26 24.19 18.95
N THR A 37 -0.54 23.28 19.89
CA THR A 37 -1.38 22.08 19.62
C THR A 37 -2.82 22.44 19.24
N ASP A 38 -3.37 23.51 19.82
CA ASP A 38 -4.72 24.01 19.55
C ASP A 38 -4.87 24.67 18.18
N GLN A 39 -3.77 25.01 17.50
CA GLN A 39 -3.76 25.61 16.16
C GLN A 39 -3.39 24.63 15.04
N LEU A 40 -3.16 23.35 15.34
CA LEU A 40 -2.70 22.37 14.35
C LEU A 40 -3.69 22.17 13.20
N HIS A 41 -4.98 22.17 13.50
CA HIS A 41 -6.02 22.02 12.48
C HIS A 41 -6.03 23.23 11.53
N ASP A 42 -5.93 24.45 12.08
CA ASP A 42 -5.93 25.68 11.29
C ASP A 42 -4.65 25.77 10.45
N PHE A 43 -3.49 25.43 11.02
CA PHE A 43 -2.25 25.32 10.27
C PHE A 43 -2.35 24.31 9.12
N TYR A 44 -2.93 23.13 9.37
CA TYR A 44 -3.16 22.14 8.32
C TYR A 44 -4.07 22.69 7.21
N ALA A 45 -5.19 23.32 7.57
CA ALA A 45 -6.16 23.86 6.63
C ALA A 45 -5.58 25.01 5.78
N GLU A 46 -4.76 25.86 6.37
CA GLU A 46 -4.17 27.03 5.70
C GLU A 46 -2.90 26.71 4.91
N HIS A 47 -2.04 25.82 5.45
CA HIS A 47 -0.70 25.57 4.92
C HIS A 47 -0.47 24.10 4.58
N GLY A 48 -0.92 23.18 5.44
CA GLY A 48 -0.67 21.73 5.30
C GLY A 48 -1.13 21.16 3.96
N VAL A 49 -2.30 21.57 3.49
CA VAL A 49 -2.82 21.17 2.17
C VAL A 49 -1.89 21.58 1.03
N ALA A 50 -1.40 22.83 1.03
CA ALA A 50 -0.47 23.32 0.02
C ALA A 50 0.89 22.62 0.09
N LEU A 51 1.28 22.17 1.28
CA LEU A 51 2.46 21.36 1.55
C LEU A 51 2.24 19.86 1.28
N ARG A 52 1.03 19.45 0.82
CA ARG A 52 0.63 18.05 0.59
C ARG A 52 0.75 17.17 1.83
N HIS A 53 0.60 17.75 3.01
CA HIS A 53 0.58 16.96 4.23
C HIS A 53 -0.68 16.09 4.29
N SER A 54 -0.55 14.87 4.78
CA SER A 54 -1.69 14.04 5.13
C SER A 54 -2.39 14.55 6.39
N PRO A 55 -3.71 14.35 6.52
CA PRO A 55 -4.46 14.71 7.73
C PRO A 55 -4.33 13.68 8.86
N ASN A 56 -3.99 12.44 8.53
CA ASN A 56 -3.83 11.32 9.47
C ASN A 56 -2.97 10.21 8.83
N ALA A 57 -2.63 9.18 9.60
CA ALA A 57 -1.79 8.06 9.16
C ALA A 57 -2.39 7.19 8.04
N PHE A 58 -3.71 7.24 7.84
CA PHE A 58 -4.46 6.27 7.02
C PHE A 58 -4.83 6.81 5.64
N PHE A 59 -4.46 8.06 5.34
CA PHE A 59 -4.62 8.69 4.04
C PHE A 59 -3.29 9.30 3.62
N ASP A 60 -2.84 9.04 2.41
CA ASP A 60 -1.59 9.60 1.88
C ASP A 60 -1.90 10.67 0.83
N GLU A 61 -1.85 11.95 1.22
CA GLU A 61 -2.21 13.07 0.35
C GLU A 61 -1.22 13.20 -0.83
N GLU A 62 0.07 13.07 -0.57
CA GLU A 62 1.09 13.22 -1.61
C GLU A 62 0.98 12.09 -2.65
N TRP A 63 0.89 10.84 -2.19
CA TRP A 63 0.70 9.70 -3.08
C TRP A 63 -0.63 9.74 -3.80
N TYR A 64 -1.72 10.14 -3.13
CA TYR A 64 -3.05 10.19 -3.74
C TYR A 64 -3.07 11.17 -4.92
N LEU A 65 -2.53 12.38 -4.76
CA LEU A 65 -2.46 13.34 -5.85
C LEU A 65 -1.49 12.92 -6.97
N ALA A 66 -0.42 12.19 -6.64
CA ALA A 66 0.48 11.62 -7.65
C ALA A 66 -0.19 10.48 -8.44
N THR A 67 -1.02 9.68 -7.79
CA THR A 67 -1.70 8.50 -8.37
C THR A 67 -2.92 8.87 -9.19
N TYR A 68 -3.60 9.97 -8.83
CA TYR A 68 -4.81 10.43 -9.50
C TYR A 68 -4.62 11.87 -10.04
N PRO A 69 -3.95 12.03 -11.20
CA PRO A 69 -3.59 13.35 -11.74
C PRO A 69 -4.80 14.22 -12.08
N ASP A 70 -5.95 13.63 -12.39
CA ASP A 70 -7.19 14.35 -12.59
C ASP A 70 -7.69 15.00 -11.31
N VAL A 71 -7.54 14.35 -10.15
CA VAL A 71 -7.84 14.93 -8.85
C VAL A 71 -6.83 16.03 -8.52
N ALA A 72 -5.54 15.80 -8.77
CA ALA A 72 -4.51 16.84 -8.57
C ALA A 72 -4.80 18.12 -9.37
N ARG A 73 -5.27 17.98 -10.62
CA ARG A 73 -5.72 19.14 -11.42
C ARG A 73 -6.94 19.83 -10.79
N GLN A 74 -7.92 19.08 -10.30
CA GLN A 74 -9.11 19.64 -9.67
C GLN A 74 -8.79 20.37 -8.35
N VAL A 75 -7.83 19.86 -7.56
CA VAL A 75 -7.32 20.54 -6.36
C VAL A 75 -6.60 21.83 -6.75
N ALA A 76 -5.71 21.79 -7.75
CA ALA A 76 -5.01 22.99 -8.24
C ALA A 76 -5.96 24.07 -8.79
N GLN A 77 -7.14 23.66 -9.29
CA GLN A 77 -8.21 24.56 -9.76
C GLN A 77 -9.14 25.04 -8.64
N GLY A 78 -8.97 24.57 -7.41
CA GLY A 78 -9.83 24.90 -6.27
C GLY A 78 -11.22 24.25 -6.31
N THR A 79 -11.41 23.21 -7.12
CA THR A 79 -12.66 22.42 -7.13
C THR A 79 -12.78 21.57 -5.86
N TRP A 80 -11.65 21.01 -5.41
CA TRP A 80 -11.52 20.31 -4.13
C TRP A 80 -10.53 21.04 -3.26
N ARG A 81 -10.75 21.01 -1.93
CA ARG A 81 -9.79 21.61 -1.00
C ARG A 81 -8.49 20.82 -1.00
N SER A 82 -8.57 19.49 -1.02
CA SER A 82 -7.43 18.57 -1.00
C SER A 82 -7.81 17.23 -1.65
N GLY A 83 -6.83 16.35 -1.84
CA GLY A 83 -7.08 14.96 -2.22
C GLY A 83 -7.93 14.24 -1.19
N PHE A 84 -7.72 14.50 0.09
CA PHE A 84 -8.55 13.97 1.18
C PHE A 84 -10.02 14.40 1.08
N ASP A 85 -10.28 15.68 0.79
CA ASP A 85 -11.63 16.22 0.59
C ASP A 85 -12.34 15.55 -0.60
N HIS A 86 -11.61 15.39 -1.71
CA HIS A 86 -12.10 14.62 -2.85
C HIS A 86 -12.39 13.16 -2.47
N TYR A 87 -11.49 12.50 -1.75
CA TYR A 87 -11.64 11.10 -1.39
C TYR A 87 -12.90 10.86 -0.56
N LEU A 88 -13.12 11.68 0.47
CA LEU A 88 -14.29 11.56 1.36
C LEU A 88 -15.61 11.86 0.66
N THR A 89 -15.58 12.72 -0.36
CA THR A 89 -16.80 13.18 -1.04
C THR A 89 -17.14 12.34 -2.28
N THR A 90 -16.14 11.89 -3.04
CA THR A 90 -16.32 11.24 -4.35
C THR A 90 -15.47 9.98 -4.50
N GLY A 91 -14.21 10.01 -4.05
CA GLY A 91 -13.24 8.94 -4.32
C GLY A 91 -13.46 7.62 -3.58
N LEU A 92 -14.31 7.57 -2.55
CA LEU A 92 -14.47 6.40 -1.65
C LEU A 92 -14.60 5.05 -2.35
N HIS A 93 -15.26 4.98 -3.50
CA HIS A 93 -15.59 3.70 -4.18
C HIS A 93 -14.69 3.38 -5.37
N THR A 94 -13.85 4.33 -5.79
CA THR A 94 -13.09 4.25 -7.04
C THR A 94 -11.59 4.42 -6.85
N HIS A 95 -11.17 4.92 -5.69
CA HIS A 95 -9.79 5.25 -5.39
C HIS A 95 -9.36 4.54 -4.11
N SER A 96 -8.14 4.03 -4.08
CA SER A 96 -7.46 3.70 -2.83
C SER A 96 -6.93 4.98 -2.18
N PRO A 97 -6.97 5.13 -0.85
CA PRO A 97 -6.51 6.33 -0.13
C PRO A 97 -5.04 6.33 0.27
N HIS A 98 -4.37 5.18 0.15
CA HIS A 98 -3.02 4.99 0.69
C HIS A 98 -2.29 3.96 -0.16
N TRP A 99 -1.00 4.19 -0.41
CA TRP A 99 -0.16 3.38 -1.31
C TRP A 99 0.01 1.91 -0.87
N LEU A 100 -0.16 1.62 0.42
CA LEU A 100 -0.07 0.26 0.98
C LEU A 100 -1.41 -0.53 0.94
N PHE A 101 -2.50 0.08 0.49
CA PHE A 101 -3.82 -0.56 0.39
C PHE A 101 -4.37 -0.52 -1.04
N ASP A 102 -5.02 -1.60 -1.46
CA ASP A 102 -5.66 -1.70 -2.76
C ASP A 102 -7.12 -2.16 -2.59
N GLU A 103 -8.08 -1.24 -2.77
CA GLU A 103 -9.52 -1.50 -2.65
C GLU A 103 -10.00 -2.61 -3.60
N HIS A 104 -9.48 -2.64 -4.83
CA HIS A 104 -9.88 -3.62 -5.82
C HIS A 104 -9.31 -4.99 -5.49
N ALA A 105 -8.02 -5.06 -5.17
CA ALA A 105 -7.35 -6.30 -4.79
C ALA A 105 -7.92 -6.88 -3.49
N TYR A 106 -8.21 -6.04 -2.50
CA TYR A 106 -8.83 -6.47 -1.24
C TYR A 106 -10.19 -7.13 -1.49
N ARG A 107 -11.06 -6.50 -2.29
CA ARG A 107 -12.38 -7.06 -2.60
C ARG A 107 -12.30 -8.30 -3.49
N ALA A 108 -11.31 -8.39 -4.36
CA ALA A 108 -11.08 -9.59 -5.18
C ALA A 108 -10.57 -10.78 -4.35
N ALA A 109 -9.69 -10.52 -3.37
CA ALA A 109 -9.13 -11.55 -2.49
C ALA A 109 -10.15 -12.09 -1.48
N TYR A 110 -11.15 -11.28 -1.11
CA TYR A 110 -12.15 -11.62 -0.09
C TYR A 110 -13.58 -11.51 -0.64
N PRO A 111 -14.08 -12.56 -1.34
CA PRO A 111 -15.41 -12.56 -1.95
C PRO A 111 -16.57 -12.41 -0.96
N ASP A 112 -16.33 -12.64 0.33
CA ASP A 112 -17.28 -12.37 1.42
C ASP A 112 -17.57 -10.87 1.60
N ILE A 113 -16.67 -9.99 1.14
CA ILE A 113 -16.81 -8.53 1.19
C ILE A 113 -17.66 -8.03 0.02
N THR A 114 -18.95 -8.37 0.08
CA THR A 114 -19.94 -7.94 -0.93
C THR A 114 -20.45 -6.52 -0.64
N PRO A 115 -20.96 -5.79 -1.66
CA PRO A 115 -21.61 -4.50 -1.44
C PRO A 115 -22.76 -4.55 -0.42
N ALA A 116 -23.51 -5.66 -0.38
CA ALA A 116 -24.58 -5.85 0.59
C ALA A 116 -24.05 -6.02 2.02
N MET A 117 -22.95 -6.76 2.19
CA MET A 117 -22.26 -6.90 3.48
C MET A 117 -21.75 -5.54 3.97
N LEU A 118 -21.09 -4.78 3.10
CA LEU A 118 -20.56 -3.46 3.44
C LEU A 118 -21.68 -2.52 3.90
N ALA A 119 -22.78 -2.46 3.15
CA ALA A 119 -23.94 -1.65 3.49
C ALA A 119 -24.60 -2.09 4.81
N ALA A 120 -24.81 -3.39 5.00
CA ALA A 120 -25.44 -3.92 6.22
C ALA A 120 -24.57 -3.71 7.47
N GLY A 121 -23.24 -3.75 7.31
CA GLY A 121 -22.28 -3.48 8.38
C GLY A 121 -22.03 -1.99 8.64
N GLY A 122 -22.63 -1.10 7.84
CA GLY A 122 -22.40 0.34 7.95
C GLY A 122 -20.96 0.74 7.63
N TYR A 123 -20.34 0.05 6.68
CA TYR A 123 -19.00 0.37 6.17
C TYR A 123 -19.11 1.31 4.96
N ARG A 124 -18.22 2.30 4.89
CA ARG A 124 -18.21 3.25 3.77
C ARG A 124 -17.71 2.64 2.46
N ASN A 125 -16.77 1.70 2.54
CA ASN A 125 -16.12 1.00 1.44
C ASN A 125 -15.30 -0.19 1.99
N GLY A 126 -14.55 -0.90 1.14
CA GLY A 126 -13.66 -1.98 1.54
C GLY A 126 -12.56 -1.52 2.50
N TYR A 127 -11.99 -0.33 2.30
CA TYR A 127 -10.98 0.23 3.20
C TYR A 127 -11.49 0.47 4.63
N ASP A 128 -12.70 1.03 4.78
CA ASP A 128 -13.33 1.23 6.09
C ASP A 128 -13.57 -0.12 6.80
N HIS A 129 -14.04 -1.12 6.04
CA HIS A 129 -14.15 -2.49 6.55
C HIS A 129 -12.78 -3.03 6.97
N TYR A 130 -11.76 -2.89 6.13
CA TYR A 130 -10.42 -3.38 6.39
C TYR A 130 -9.85 -2.78 7.69
N LEU A 131 -9.88 -1.45 7.84
CA LEU A 131 -9.38 -0.78 9.04
C LEU A 131 -10.16 -1.13 10.31
N ARG A 132 -11.48 -1.35 10.21
CA ARG A 132 -12.34 -1.64 11.38
C ARG A 132 -12.32 -3.10 11.80
N VAL A 133 -12.15 -4.01 10.84
CA VAL A 133 -12.29 -5.46 11.03
C VAL A 133 -11.16 -6.23 10.36
N GLY A 134 -10.97 -6.07 9.05
CA GLY A 134 -10.08 -6.93 8.26
C GLY A 134 -8.63 -6.98 8.76
N ASP A 135 -8.07 -5.86 9.21
CA ASP A 135 -6.73 -5.79 9.79
C ASP A 135 -6.60 -6.67 11.04
N GLY A 136 -7.59 -6.61 11.94
CA GLY A 136 -7.64 -7.47 13.13
C GLY A 136 -7.94 -8.95 12.82
N GLU A 137 -8.46 -9.25 11.63
CA GLU A 137 -8.65 -10.61 11.13
C GLU A 137 -7.42 -11.14 10.38
N MET A 138 -6.28 -10.43 10.41
CA MET A 138 -5.05 -10.80 9.67
C MET A 138 -5.26 -10.86 8.15
N ARG A 139 -6.21 -10.10 7.61
CA ARG A 139 -6.39 -9.97 6.16
C ARG A 139 -5.30 -9.09 5.56
N SER A 140 -4.95 -9.33 4.30
CA SER A 140 -4.00 -8.51 3.55
C SER A 140 -4.76 -7.47 2.71
N GLY A 141 -4.52 -6.18 2.96
CA GLY A 141 -5.10 -5.08 2.19
C GLY A 141 -4.49 -4.86 0.80
N SER A 142 -3.30 -5.43 0.55
CA SER A 142 -2.62 -5.43 -0.75
C SER A 142 -1.67 -6.63 -0.84
N CYS A 143 -1.08 -6.88 -2.01
CA CYS A 143 0.01 -7.87 -2.15
C CYS A 143 1.33 -7.42 -1.50
N PHE A 144 1.47 -6.13 -1.18
CA PHE A 144 2.68 -5.56 -0.59
C PHE A 144 2.68 -5.54 0.93
N PHE A 145 1.59 -5.99 1.56
CA PHE A 145 1.50 -6.11 3.01
C PHE A 145 0.90 -7.46 3.41
N ASP A 146 1.75 -8.33 3.93
CA ASP A 146 1.34 -9.54 4.64
C ASP A 146 1.47 -9.29 6.16
N PRO A 147 0.36 -9.31 6.91
CA PRO A 147 0.41 -9.04 8.35
C PRO A 147 1.26 -10.07 9.09
N ALA A 148 1.31 -11.34 8.66
CA ALA A 148 2.16 -12.34 9.29
C ALA A 148 3.65 -12.02 9.09
N THR A 149 4.04 -11.64 7.87
CA THR A 149 5.39 -11.13 7.57
C THR A 149 5.72 -9.93 8.46
N TYR A 150 4.86 -8.91 8.56
CA TYR A 150 5.12 -7.73 9.41
C TYR A 150 5.31 -8.11 10.89
N LEU A 151 4.41 -8.92 11.46
CA LEU A 151 4.48 -9.33 12.86
C LEU A 151 5.75 -10.11 13.18
N ALA A 152 6.24 -10.94 12.25
CA ALA A 152 7.50 -11.68 12.41
C ALA A 152 8.73 -10.77 12.52
N THR A 153 8.62 -9.51 12.06
CA THR A 153 9.70 -8.53 12.19
C THR A 153 9.72 -7.90 13.58
N LEU A 154 8.57 -7.79 14.25
CA LEU A 154 8.47 -7.11 15.54
C LEU A 154 9.35 -7.79 16.61
N PRO A 155 9.90 -7.03 17.57
CA PRO A 155 10.66 -7.64 18.66
C PRO A 155 9.75 -8.55 19.49
N HIS A 156 10.35 -9.44 20.28
CA HIS A 156 9.61 -10.38 21.12
C HIS A 156 8.60 -9.64 22.01
N GLY A 157 7.33 -10.07 21.98
CA GLY A 157 6.21 -9.41 22.68
C GLY A 157 5.53 -8.28 21.90
N GLY A 158 6.15 -7.74 20.84
CA GLY A 158 5.54 -6.74 19.97
C GLY A 158 4.40 -7.31 19.12
N ALA A 159 4.54 -8.56 18.68
CA ALA A 159 3.51 -9.23 17.88
C ALA A 159 2.19 -9.44 18.64
N GLU A 160 2.25 -9.75 19.94
CA GLU A 160 1.06 -9.91 20.79
C GLU A 160 0.36 -8.57 21.06
N ALA A 161 1.10 -7.46 21.02
CA ALA A 161 0.57 -6.12 21.21
C ALA A 161 -0.07 -5.53 19.93
N ALA A 162 0.39 -5.97 18.74
CA ALA A 162 -0.08 -5.49 17.45
C ALA A 162 -1.36 -6.22 17.00
N ALA A 163 -2.47 -6.00 17.70
CA ALA A 163 -3.79 -6.55 17.35
C ALA A 163 -4.33 -6.10 15.97
N ARG A 164 -3.70 -5.09 15.37
CA ARG A 164 -4.00 -4.49 14.07
C ARG A 164 -2.69 -4.21 13.34
N PRO A 165 -2.09 -5.23 12.68
CA PRO A 165 -0.75 -5.15 12.09
C PRO A 165 -0.57 -4.00 11.10
N TYR A 166 -1.56 -3.75 10.23
CA TYR A 166 -1.49 -2.68 9.24
C TYR A 166 -1.49 -1.31 9.92
N ALA A 167 -2.41 -1.08 10.85
CA ALA A 167 -2.44 0.18 11.60
C ALA A 167 -1.14 0.41 12.40
N ASP A 168 -0.60 -0.63 13.04
CA ASP A 168 0.68 -0.55 13.76
C ASP A 168 1.84 -0.23 12.80
N CYS A 169 1.87 -0.86 11.62
CA CYS A 169 2.86 -0.57 10.58
C CYS A 169 2.85 0.91 10.16
N LEU A 170 1.68 1.48 9.85
CA LEU A 170 1.55 2.88 9.43
C LEU A 170 1.88 3.86 10.55
N LEU A 171 1.55 3.53 11.80
CA LEU A 171 1.79 4.42 12.94
C LEU A 171 3.23 4.35 13.46
N ARG A 172 3.91 3.20 13.33
CA ARG A 172 5.16 2.92 14.05
C ARG A 172 6.21 2.19 13.24
N GLY A 173 5.80 1.26 12.37
CA GLY A 173 6.70 0.29 11.75
C GLY A 173 7.58 0.85 10.64
N MET A 174 7.05 1.78 9.83
CA MET A 174 7.67 2.17 8.56
C MET A 174 9.02 2.87 8.71
N ALA A 175 9.08 3.92 9.53
CA ALA A 175 10.30 4.70 9.72
C ALA A 175 11.35 3.98 10.57
N ALA A 176 10.92 3.08 11.46
CA ALA A 176 11.83 2.35 12.33
C ALA A 176 12.64 1.27 11.59
N ARG A 177 12.13 0.79 10.44
CA ARG A 177 12.66 -0.37 9.70
C ARG A 177 12.56 -0.17 8.19
N PRO A 178 13.30 0.81 7.63
CA PRO A 178 13.10 1.23 6.25
C PRO A 178 13.48 0.16 5.20
N TRP A 179 14.26 -0.86 5.58
CA TRP A 179 14.74 -1.92 4.68
C TRP A 179 14.10 -3.28 4.95
N GLN A 180 13.01 -3.32 5.70
CA GLN A 180 12.32 -4.56 6.01
C GLN A 180 11.26 -4.89 4.95
N GLY A 181 11.31 -6.11 4.42
CA GLY A 181 10.26 -6.62 3.53
C GLY A 181 8.95 -6.82 4.29
N LEU A 182 7.83 -6.35 3.71
CA LEU A 182 6.49 -6.48 4.26
C LEU A 182 5.64 -7.55 3.56
N SER A 183 6.13 -8.11 2.46
CA SER A 183 5.56 -9.28 1.80
C SER A 183 6.61 -9.95 0.91
N ALA A 184 6.26 -11.11 0.36
CA ALA A 184 7.12 -11.80 -0.59
C ALA A 184 7.27 -11.06 -1.94
N TYR A 185 6.37 -10.14 -2.27
CA TYR A 185 6.29 -9.47 -3.58
C TYR A 185 7.21 -8.26 -3.72
N PHE A 186 8.00 -7.94 -2.70
CA PHE A 186 9.03 -6.93 -2.76
C PHE A 186 10.23 -7.38 -1.94
N ASP A 187 11.40 -7.48 -2.58
CA ASP A 187 12.63 -7.89 -1.94
C ASP A 187 13.42 -6.67 -1.47
N ALA A 188 13.20 -6.27 -0.22
CA ALA A 188 13.82 -5.07 0.33
C ALA A 188 15.35 -5.16 0.46
N GLY A 189 15.89 -6.37 0.67
CA GLY A 189 17.34 -6.60 0.78
C GLY A 189 18.01 -6.47 -0.59
N TRP A 190 17.46 -7.15 -1.59
CA TRP A 190 17.92 -7.01 -2.97
C TRP A 190 17.78 -5.57 -3.47
N TYR A 191 16.68 -4.88 -3.13
CA TYR A 191 16.42 -3.51 -3.53
C TYR A 191 17.44 -2.54 -2.92
N HIS A 192 17.80 -2.73 -1.64
CA HIS A 192 18.87 -1.99 -0.99
C HIS A 192 20.21 -2.13 -1.73
N ASP A 193 20.60 -3.36 -2.04
CA ASP A 193 21.90 -3.64 -2.65
C ASP A 193 21.97 -3.22 -4.12
N THR A 194 20.83 -3.20 -4.81
CA THR A 194 20.75 -2.87 -6.25
C THR A 194 20.68 -1.37 -6.52
N TYR A 195 20.04 -0.59 -5.65
CA TYR A 195 19.80 0.85 -5.87
C TYR A 195 20.38 1.71 -4.74
N PRO A 196 21.70 1.99 -4.74
CA PRO A 196 22.34 2.85 -3.74
C PRO A 196 21.72 4.26 -3.65
N GLU A 197 21.22 4.81 -4.76
CA GLU A 197 20.55 6.11 -4.80
C GLU A 197 19.29 6.14 -3.92
N VAL A 198 18.60 5.01 -3.77
CA VAL A 198 17.44 4.90 -2.88
C VAL A 198 17.87 4.99 -1.42
N GLN A 199 19.08 4.51 -1.10
CA GLN A 199 19.58 4.59 0.27
C GLN A 199 19.71 6.04 0.73
N ASP A 200 20.19 6.91 -0.15
CA ASP A 200 20.29 8.34 0.10
C ASP A 200 18.92 9.00 0.25
N ASP A 201 17.96 8.62 -0.60
CA ASP A 201 16.58 9.10 -0.55
C ASP A 201 15.88 8.76 0.78
N VAL A 202 16.05 7.52 1.23
CA VAL A 202 15.52 7.05 2.52
C VAL A 202 16.25 7.72 3.69
N ALA A 203 17.57 7.83 3.64
CA ALA A 203 18.37 8.47 4.69
C ALA A 203 18.04 9.96 4.87
N GLN A 204 17.68 10.65 3.76
CA GLN A 204 17.26 12.05 3.77
C GLN A 204 15.77 12.22 4.10
N GLY A 205 15.04 11.12 4.33
CA GLY A 205 13.61 11.16 4.66
C GLY A 205 12.70 11.55 3.50
N ARG A 206 13.18 11.50 2.25
CA ARG A 206 12.34 11.69 1.05
C ARG A 206 11.31 10.57 0.92
N PHE A 207 11.71 9.35 1.29
CA PHE A 207 10.80 8.21 1.39
C PHE A 207 10.96 7.53 2.75
N ALA A 208 9.85 7.04 3.32
CA ALA A 208 9.84 6.40 4.63
C ALA A 208 10.57 5.04 4.67
N SER A 209 10.62 4.34 3.53
CA SER A 209 11.21 3.00 3.39
C SER A 209 11.50 2.67 1.93
N ALA A 210 12.21 1.57 1.69
CA ALA A 210 12.45 1.02 0.36
C ALA A 210 11.14 0.69 -0.37
N LEU A 211 10.18 0.08 0.34
CA LEU A 211 8.86 -0.23 -0.23
C LEU A 211 8.07 1.05 -0.55
N HIS A 212 8.14 2.06 0.32
CA HIS A 212 7.53 3.36 0.06
C HIS A 212 8.16 4.01 -1.18
N HIS A 213 9.49 3.97 -1.32
CA HIS A 213 10.16 4.41 -2.54
C HIS A 213 9.65 3.66 -3.77
N TYR A 214 9.64 2.31 -3.75
CA TYR A 214 9.16 1.52 -4.88
C TYR A 214 7.71 1.88 -5.30
N LEU A 215 6.81 2.01 -4.34
CA LEU A 215 5.39 2.27 -4.61
C LEU A 215 5.07 3.73 -4.92
N CYS A 216 5.93 4.69 -4.52
CA CYS A 216 5.64 6.13 -4.65
C CYS A 216 6.61 6.91 -5.56
N ASN A 217 7.70 6.32 -6.05
CA ASN A 217 8.66 7.05 -6.90
C ASN A 217 8.02 7.51 -8.24
N PRO A 218 8.54 8.59 -8.84
CA PRO A 218 8.00 9.16 -10.08
C PRO A 218 8.44 8.42 -11.35
N THR A 219 9.41 7.50 -11.27
CA THR A 219 9.99 6.79 -12.43
C THR A 219 9.90 5.28 -12.24
N PRO A 220 8.68 4.70 -12.15
CA PRO A 220 8.48 3.35 -11.65
C PRO A 220 9.03 2.23 -12.56
N MET A 221 9.30 2.52 -13.84
CA MET A 221 9.93 1.56 -14.76
C MET A 221 11.46 1.45 -14.59
N ALA A 222 12.08 2.35 -13.81
CA ALA A 222 13.52 2.32 -13.55
C ALA A 222 13.91 1.37 -12.41
N PHE A 223 12.92 0.84 -11.69
CA PHE A 223 13.13 0.08 -10.47
C PHE A 223 12.38 -1.25 -10.54
N ASP A 224 13.14 -2.34 -10.48
CA ASP A 224 12.60 -3.69 -10.33
C ASP A 224 12.28 -3.97 -8.85
N PRO A 225 11.21 -4.72 -8.51
CA PRO A 225 10.82 -5.03 -7.13
C PRO A 225 11.68 -6.12 -6.46
N GLY A 226 12.52 -6.81 -7.24
CA GLY A 226 13.29 -7.98 -6.84
C GLY A 226 13.88 -8.70 -8.07
N PRO A 227 14.73 -9.72 -7.87
CA PRO A 227 15.48 -10.36 -8.95
C PRO A 227 14.61 -11.17 -9.94
N PHE A 228 13.35 -11.47 -9.59
CA PHE A 228 12.45 -12.32 -10.38
C PHE A 228 11.39 -11.56 -11.18
N PHE A 229 11.54 -10.25 -11.29
CA PHE A 229 10.76 -9.43 -12.19
C PHE A 229 11.66 -8.37 -12.80
N SER A 230 11.54 -8.10 -14.10
CA SER A 230 12.25 -7.00 -14.72
C SER A 230 11.33 -6.15 -15.58
N GLU A 231 11.20 -4.88 -15.21
CA GLU A 231 10.39 -3.87 -15.91
C GLU A 231 10.82 -3.77 -17.38
N SER A 232 12.13 -3.69 -17.63
CA SER A 232 12.69 -3.56 -18.96
C SER A 232 12.38 -4.77 -19.85
N PHE A 233 12.55 -5.99 -19.32
CA PHE A 233 12.20 -7.23 -20.02
C PHE A 233 10.69 -7.32 -20.26
N TYR A 234 9.89 -7.09 -19.23
CA TYR A 234 8.44 -7.29 -19.27
C TYR A 234 7.78 -6.34 -20.26
N ALA A 235 8.22 -5.07 -20.31
CA ALA A 235 7.77 -4.10 -21.30
C ALA A 235 8.17 -4.50 -22.74
N ALA A 236 9.39 -5.03 -22.92
CA ALA A 236 9.87 -5.43 -24.25
C ALA A 236 9.11 -6.62 -24.83
N VAL A 237 8.71 -7.59 -24.01
CA VAL A 237 7.99 -8.79 -24.47
C VAL A 237 6.47 -8.64 -24.47
N ASN A 238 5.94 -7.58 -23.85
CA ASN A 238 4.50 -7.27 -23.79
C ASN A 238 4.20 -5.84 -24.29
N PRO A 239 4.19 -5.60 -25.62
CA PRO A 239 3.94 -4.27 -26.18
C PRO A 239 2.57 -3.68 -25.82
N ASP A 240 1.58 -4.53 -25.56
CA ASP A 240 0.25 -4.15 -25.04
C ASP A 240 0.34 -3.48 -23.67
N VAL A 241 1.20 -4.02 -22.79
CA VAL A 241 1.45 -3.48 -21.45
C VAL A 241 2.22 -2.17 -21.55
N LEU A 242 3.23 -2.10 -22.41
CA LEU A 242 3.99 -0.87 -22.63
C LEU A 242 3.08 0.28 -23.09
N ALA A 243 2.19 0.04 -24.06
CA ALA A 243 1.22 1.03 -24.51
C ALA A 243 0.27 1.50 -23.40
N ALA A 244 -0.14 0.58 -22.51
CA ALA A 244 -0.97 0.92 -21.35
C ALA A 244 -0.21 1.74 -20.29
N ILE A 245 1.10 1.52 -20.12
CA ILE A 245 1.95 2.37 -19.26
C ILE A 245 2.12 3.76 -19.88
N GLU A 246 2.45 3.85 -21.18
CA GLU A 246 2.65 5.12 -21.88
C GLU A 246 1.39 6.00 -21.93
N SER A 247 0.21 5.38 -21.95
CA SER A 247 -1.08 6.10 -21.86
C SER A 247 -1.47 6.49 -20.43
N GLY A 248 -0.71 6.07 -19.42
CA GLY A 248 -0.99 6.31 -18.00
C GLY A 248 -2.09 5.42 -17.42
N ALA A 249 -2.54 4.40 -18.14
CA ALA A 249 -3.52 3.42 -17.65
C ALA A 249 -2.90 2.42 -16.64
N LEU A 250 -1.58 2.29 -16.64
CA LEU A 250 -0.81 1.47 -15.71
C LEU A 250 0.38 2.26 -15.16
N ARG A 251 0.71 2.02 -13.89
CA ARG A 251 1.90 2.59 -13.25
C ARG A 251 3.19 2.02 -13.85
N ASN A 252 3.28 0.71 -13.98
CA ASN A 252 4.44 -0.02 -14.48
C ASN A 252 4.05 -1.46 -14.90
N GLY A 253 5.02 -2.21 -15.40
CA GLY A 253 4.84 -3.59 -15.82
C GLY A 253 4.50 -4.50 -14.65
N TYR A 254 5.10 -4.28 -13.48
CA TYR A 254 4.83 -5.13 -12.32
C TYR A 254 3.39 -5.02 -11.82
N ALA A 255 2.80 -3.81 -11.84
CA ALA A 255 1.39 -3.61 -11.50
C ALA A 255 0.46 -4.42 -12.41
N HIS A 256 0.72 -4.45 -13.72
CA HIS A 256 -0.01 -5.33 -14.63
C HIS A 256 0.25 -6.81 -14.35
N PHE A 257 1.50 -7.18 -14.12
CA PHE A 257 1.85 -8.58 -13.88
C PHE A 257 1.13 -9.14 -12.65
N LEU A 258 1.12 -8.40 -11.54
CA LEU A 258 0.43 -8.82 -10.32
C LEU A 258 -1.11 -8.87 -10.46
N ARG A 259 -1.67 -8.02 -11.33
CA ARG A 259 -3.12 -7.97 -11.56
C ARG A 259 -3.59 -9.06 -12.52
N ASP A 260 -2.90 -9.20 -13.66
CA ASP A 260 -3.34 -10.02 -14.79
C ASP A 260 -2.23 -11.01 -15.22
N GLY A 261 -1.00 -10.53 -15.39
CA GLY A 261 0.08 -11.29 -16.02
C GLY A 261 0.43 -12.61 -15.30
N VAL A 262 0.30 -12.66 -13.98
CA VAL A 262 0.52 -13.87 -13.18
C VAL A 262 -0.54 -14.94 -13.45
N HIS A 263 -1.79 -14.54 -13.69
CA HIS A 263 -2.89 -15.44 -14.04
C HIS A 263 -2.84 -15.86 -15.51
N GLU A 264 -2.31 -14.99 -16.36
CA GLU A 264 -1.99 -15.28 -17.77
C GLU A 264 -0.69 -16.08 -17.94
N GLN A 265 0.04 -16.36 -16.85
CA GLN A 265 1.31 -17.09 -16.84
C GLN A 265 2.38 -16.44 -17.73
N ARG A 266 2.37 -15.10 -17.83
CA ARG A 266 3.38 -14.33 -18.57
C ARG A 266 4.76 -14.48 -17.92
N LYS A 267 5.83 -14.33 -18.70
CA LYS A 267 7.21 -14.40 -18.20
C LYS A 267 7.61 -13.08 -17.53
N PRO A 268 7.87 -13.04 -16.21
CA PRO A 268 8.20 -11.80 -15.49
C PRO A 268 9.63 -11.31 -15.73
N CYS A 269 10.56 -12.23 -16.01
CA CYS A 269 11.95 -11.94 -16.37
C CYS A 269 12.49 -13.06 -17.26
N SER A 270 13.70 -12.88 -17.79
CA SER A 270 14.35 -13.90 -18.64
C SER A 270 14.69 -15.20 -17.90
N ALA A 271 14.87 -15.13 -16.58
CA ALA A 271 15.26 -16.25 -15.73
C ALA A 271 14.08 -17.10 -15.23
N LEU A 272 12.84 -16.64 -15.39
CA LEU A 272 11.64 -17.32 -14.90
C LEU A 272 10.62 -17.51 -16.01
N ASP A 273 10.36 -18.78 -16.34
CA ASP A 273 9.21 -19.19 -17.13
C ASP A 273 8.08 -19.63 -16.18
N LEU A 274 7.13 -18.73 -15.94
CA LEU A 274 6.02 -19.00 -15.01
C LEU A 274 5.08 -20.08 -15.53
N ALA A 275 4.86 -20.16 -16.84
CA ALA A 275 4.00 -21.18 -17.44
C ALA A 275 4.58 -22.58 -17.25
N ASP A 276 5.90 -22.73 -17.43
CA ASP A 276 6.61 -23.98 -17.16
C ASP A 276 6.56 -24.33 -15.66
N TYR A 277 6.78 -23.36 -14.78
CA TYR A 277 6.69 -23.55 -13.33
C TYR A 277 5.29 -24.02 -12.88
N MET A 278 4.25 -23.43 -13.45
CA MET A 278 2.86 -23.75 -13.17
C MET A 278 2.42 -25.14 -13.66
N ARG A 279 3.26 -25.89 -14.41
CA ARG A 279 2.96 -27.28 -14.80
C ARG A 279 3.12 -28.28 -13.66
N ASP A 280 3.82 -27.92 -12.58
CA ASP A 280 3.97 -28.80 -11.42
C ASP A 280 2.61 -28.93 -10.68
N PRO A 281 2.05 -30.16 -10.58
CA PRO A 281 0.79 -30.37 -9.87
C PRO A 281 0.83 -29.96 -8.39
N ALA A 282 2.01 -30.00 -7.75
CA ALA A 282 2.17 -29.55 -6.37
C ALA A 282 1.94 -28.03 -6.26
N VAL A 283 2.53 -27.25 -7.17
CA VAL A 283 2.34 -25.78 -7.23
C VAL A 283 0.85 -25.45 -7.44
N GLN A 284 0.18 -26.13 -8.36
CA GLN A 284 -1.25 -25.95 -8.61
C GLN A 284 -2.09 -26.30 -7.36
N SER A 285 -1.74 -27.37 -6.66
CA SER A 285 -2.43 -27.78 -5.43
C SER A 285 -2.25 -26.77 -4.30
N ASP A 286 -1.04 -26.24 -4.13
CA ASP A 286 -0.73 -25.23 -3.12
C ASP A 286 -1.54 -23.95 -3.34
N ILE A 287 -1.64 -23.49 -4.58
CA ILE A 287 -2.48 -22.32 -4.93
C ILE A 287 -3.96 -22.63 -4.71
N ALA A 288 -4.45 -23.78 -5.18
CA ALA A 288 -5.86 -24.16 -5.03
C ALA A 288 -6.29 -24.34 -3.56
N THR A 289 -5.34 -24.67 -2.67
CA THR A 289 -5.58 -24.81 -1.23
C THR A 289 -5.24 -23.55 -0.43
N GLY A 290 -4.85 -22.46 -1.09
CA GLY A 290 -4.55 -21.18 -0.46
C GLY A 290 -3.21 -21.13 0.30
N ARG A 291 -2.30 -22.10 0.08
CA ARG A 291 -0.92 -22.05 0.63
C ARG A 291 -0.07 -20.97 -0.04
N ALA A 292 -0.41 -20.60 -1.27
CA ALA A 292 0.15 -19.45 -1.97
C ALA A 292 -0.96 -18.66 -2.65
N ARG A 293 -0.79 -17.34 -2.72
CA ARG A 293 -1.75 -16.44 -3.38
C ARG A 293 -1.86 -16.72 -4.88
N ASP A 294 -0.73 -16.92 -5.55
CA ASP A 294 -0.63 -17.16 -6.97
C ASP A 294 0.70 -17.88 -7.30
N GLY A 295 0.92 -18.20 -8.58
CA GLY A 295 2.12 -18.92 -9.03
C GLY A 295 3.42 -18.17 -8.76
N PHE A 296 3.40 -16.84 -8.84
CA PHE A 296 4.59 -16.04 -8.57
C PHE A 296 4.88 -15.96 -7.08
N GLY A 297 3.86 -15.72 -6.25
CA GLY A 297 3.97 -15.77 -4.79
C GLY A 297 4.47 -17.13 -4.29
N HIS A 298 4.01 -18.24 -4.91
CA HIS A 298 4.51 -19.57 -4.61
C HIS A 298 6.00 -19.72 -4.97
N TYR A 299 6.40 -19.28 -6.17
CA TYR A 299 7.80 -19.32 -6.60
C TYR A 299 8.72 -18.56 -5.62
N LEU A 300 8.26 -17.37 -5.26
CA LEU A 300 8.94 -16.43 -4.37
C LEU A 300 9.16 -16.97 -2.96
N THR A 301 8.22 -17.73 -2.40
CA THR A 301 8.35 -18.32 -1.05
C THR A 301 9.01 -19.68 -1.05
N ALA A 302 8.91 -20.45 -2.14
CA ALA A 302 9.50 -21.78 -2.26
C ALA A 302 11.01 -21.77 -2.53
N ARG A 303 11.56 -20.63 -2.99
CA ARG A 303 12.98 -20.49 -3.33
C ARG A 303 13.66 -19.33 -2.61
N PRO A 304 13.68 -19.33 -1.26
CA PRO A 304 14.40 -18.32 -0.49
C PRO A 304 15.92 -18.39 -0.71
N ASP A 305 16.43 -19.50 -1.25
CA ASP A 305 17.83 -19.70 -1.63
C ASP A 305 18.29 -18.82 -2.80
N LEU A 306 17.35 -18.23 -3.54
CA LEU A 306 17.64 -17.38 -4.69
C LEU A 306 17.37 -15.89 -4.43
N ARG A 307 17.16 -15.51 -3.17
CA ARG A 307 16.99 -14.14 -2.69
C ARG A 307 18.24 -13.67 -1.96
#